data_AF-A0A2H5W1F0-F1
#
_entry.id   AF-A0A2H5W1F0-F1
#
_cell.length_a   1.000
_cell.length_b   1.000
_cell.length_c   1.000
_cell.angle_alpha   90.00
_cell.angle_beta   90.00
_cell.angle_gamma   90.00
#
_symmetry.space_group_name_H-M   'P 1'
#
loop_
_entity.id
_entity.type
_entity.pdbx_description
1 polymer ?
#
loop_
_entity_poly.entity_id
_entity_poly.type
_entity_poly.pdbx_seq_one_letter_code
_entity_poly.pdbx_strand_id
1 'polypeptide(L)'
;MPPNRFLIEALLPLKELSKEARREKAIRHGHISTLHVWWARRPLVVARAAVLGALLTEEDGLDEKFIANLCRWEVHDGDPGGRYLLEQARTRIRNRYGRPPRVLDSFAGGGSIPLEALRLGAEAYAVEYNPVAYLVLKATLEYPQRYGHRLVQAVKTWGEWVLDRAREELAAFYPEADGETPIAYIWSRTIRCPNPACGAEIPLFRQFWLARKANKRVALKPLPDPVTRRVDFAIVEGRHMDFDPAQGTVSRGNAVCLVCNTSVRADYVKAEAQAGRMGHRLVAVVTTRGKGQGRNYPSSHLLGNRPSGACGGNARR
;
A
#
# COMPACT_ATOMS: atom_id res chain seq x y z
N MET A 1 -39.54 34.75 5.17
CA MET A 1 -39.08 33.49 4.53
C MET A 1 -38.03 32.87 5.42
N PRO A 2 -38.08 31.55 5.70
CA PRO A 2 -36.94 30.88 6.33
C PRO A 2 -35.68 31.11 5.49
N PRO A 3 -34.49 31.23 6.10
CA PRO A 3 -33.26 31.43 5.35
C PRO A 3 -33.04 30.29 4.37
N ASN A 4 -32.70 30.62 3.11
CA ASN A 4 -32.35 29.64 2.09
C ASN A 4 -31.12 28.83 2.54
N ARG A 5 -31.31 27.53 2.83
CA ARG A 5 -30.28 26.69 3.45
C ARG A 5 -29.31 26.17 2.40
N PHE A 6 -28.05 26.07 2.78
CA PHE A 6 -27.06 25.40 1.95
C PHE A 6 -27.34 23.89 1.91
N LEU A 7 -27.06 23.25 0.77
CA LEU A 7 -27.33 21.81 0.64
C LEU A 7 -26.50 20.99 1.64
N ILE A 8 -25.33 21.47 2.08
CA ILE A 8 -24.54 20.81 3.13
C ILE A 8 -25.28 20.70 4.46
N GLU A 9 -26.22 21.61 4.74
CA GLU A 9 -27.01 21.65 5.97
C GLU A 9 -28.36 20.93 5.84
N ALA A 10 -28.89 20.85 4.62
CA ALA A 10 -30.27 20.44 4.36
C ALA A 10 -30.38 19.13 3.57
N LEU A 11 -29.46 18.86 2.64
CA LEU A 11 -29.65 17.88 1.58
C LEU A 11 -28.33 17.19 1.19
N LEU A 12 -27.84 16.27 2.06
CA LEU A 12 -26.72 15.38 1.74
C LEU A 12 -27.09 13.90 1.90
N PRO A 13 -26.91 13.06 0.85
CA PRO A 13 -27.18 11.62 0.91
C PRO A 13 -26.12 10.85 1.71
N LEU A 14 -26.12 11.00 3.04
CA LEU A 14 -25.07 10.47 3.90
C LEU A 14 -24.89 8.96 3.78
N LYS A 15 -25.97 8.20 3.58
CA LYS A 15 -25.94 6.74 3.48
C LYS A 15 -25.24 6.28 2.19
N GLU A 16 -25.60 6.89 1.07
CA GLU A 16 -25.04 6.63 -0.26
C GLU A 16 -23.59 7.08 -0.32
N LEU A 17 -23.29 8.29 0.17
CA LEU A 17 -21.92 8.82 0.23
C LEU A 17 -21.02 7.92 1.07
N SER A 18 -21.51 7.44 2.22
CA SER A 18 -20.74 6.52 3.08
C SER A 18 -20.49 5.16 2.43
N LYS A 19 -21.43 4.68 1.61
CA LYS A 19 -21.26 3.44 0.83
C LYS A 19 -20.19 3.63 -0.25
N GLU A 20 -20.29 4.70 -1.05
CA GLU A 20 -19.34 4.96 -2.13
C GLU A 20 -17.95 5.33 -1.60
N ALA A 21 -17.83 6.06 -0.49
CA ALA A 21 -16.55 6.34 0.17
C ALA A 21 -15.81 5.06 0.62
N ARG A 22 -16.54 4.00 1.00
CA ARG A 22 -15.94 2.69 1.30
C ARG A 22 -15.46 1.97 0.05
N ARG A 23 -16.22 2.07 -1.06
CA ARG A 23 -15.82 1.54 -2.36
C ARG A 23 -14.57 2.25 -2.89
N GLU A 24 -14.51 3.58 -2.82
CA GLU A 24 -13.38 4.39 -3.28
C GLU A 24 -12.06 3.96 -2.63
N LYS A 25 -12.07 3.69 -1.32
CA LYS A 25 -10.88 3.20 -0.58
C LYS A 25 -10.34 1.86 -1.08
N ALA A 26 -11.13 1.09 -1.81
CA ALA A 26 -10.71 -0.18 -2.40
C ALA A 26 -10.10 -0.02 -3.81
N ILE A 27 -10.19 1.16 -4.43
CA ILE A 27 -9.66 1.42 -5.77
C ILE A 27 -8.12 1.35 -5.74
N ARG A 28 -7.54 0.62 -6.69
CA ARG A 28 -6.09 0.36 -6.79
C ARG A 28 -5.42 0.87 -8.06
N HIS A 29 -6.20 1.43 -9.00
CA HIS A 29 -5.70 1.97 -10.26
C HIS A 29 -6.47 3.23 -10.63
N GLY A 30 -5.80 4.20 -11.29
CA GLY A 30 -6.41 5.43 -11.80
C GLY A 30 -6.78 6.48 -10.74
N HIS A 31 -7.08 6.10 -9.50
CA HIS A 31 -7.47 7.07 -8.48
C HIS A 31 -6.28 7.90 -7.97
N ILE A 32 -6.50 9.15 -7.53
CA ILE A 32 -5.41 10.01 -7.02
C ILE A 32 -4.66 9.42 -5.83
N SER A 33 -5.30 8.52 -5.08
CA SER A 33 -4.68 7.80 -3.97
C SER A 33 -3.60 6.82 -4.40
N THR A 34 -3.58 6.43 -5.67
CA THR A 34 -2.54 5.57 -6.25
C THR A 34 -1.37 6.38 -6.79
N LEU A 35 -1.53 7.69 -6.99
CA LEU A 35 -0.42 8.59 -7.35
C LEU A 35 0.52 8.80 -6.16
N HIS A 36 -0.05 8.98 -4.96
CA HIS A 36 0.71 9.05 -3.72
C HIS A 36 -0.15 8.65 -2.52
N VAL A 37 0.48 8.04 -1.51
CA VAL A 37 -0.19 7.68 -0.26
C VAL A 37 -0.12 8.88 0.69
N TRP A 38 -1.28 9.45 1.02
CA TRP A 38 -1.43 10.46 2.07
C TRP A 38 -2.35 9.91 3.16
N TRP A 39 -1.86 9.84 4.40
CA TRP A 39 -2.52 9.11 5.50
C TRP A 39 -3.89 9.69 5.90
N ALA A 40 -4.11 10.98 5.68
CA ALA A 40 -5.32 11.69 6.06
C ALA A 40 -6.22 12.06 4.86
N ARG A 41 -6.03 11.43 3.69
CA ARG A 41 -6.80 11.80 2.49
C ARG A 41 -8.30 11.55 2.68
N ARG A 42 -9.11 12.59 2.41
CA ARG A 42 -10.57 12.48 2.37
C ARG A 42 -11.02 11.81 1.06
N PRO A 43 -12.04 10.94 1.10
CA PRO A 43 -12.62 10.39 -0.13
C PRO A 43 -13.09 11.50 -1.07
N LEU A 44 -12.79 11.39 -2.36
CA LEU A 44 -13.22 12.35 -3.38
C LEU A 44 -14.74 12.45 -3.47
N VAL A 45 -15.43 11.31 -3.33
CA VAL A 45 -16.90 11.25 -3.26
C VAL A 45 -17.45 12.22 -2.22
N VAL A 46 -16.86 12.24 -1.02
CA VAL A 46 -17.31 13.08 0.10
C VAL A 46 -16.86 14.52 -0.06
N ALA A 47 -15.63 14.74 -0.54
CA ALA A 47 -15.11 16.07 -0.81
C ALA A 47 -15.96 16.81 -1.86
N ARG A 48 -16.36 16.12 -2.93
CA ARG A 48 -17.25 16.67 -3.97
C ARG A 48 -18.61 17.06 -3.40
N ALA A 49 -19.23 16.18 -2.62
CA ALA A 49 -20.52 16.45 -1.98
C ALA A 49 -20.45 17.66 -1.04
N ALA A 50 -19.39 17.74 -0.23
CA ALA A 50 -19.18 18.84 0.71
C ALA A 50 -18.95 20.17 -0.01
N VAL A 51 -18.10 20.20 -1.05
CA VAL A 51 -17.87 21.43 -1.82
C VAL A 51 -19.12 21.87 -2.56
N LEU A 52 -19.81 20.95 -3.25
CA LEU A 52 -21.07 21.25 -3.93
C LEU A 52 -22.09 21.80 -2.94
N GLY A 53 -22.24 21.14 -1.78
CA GLY A 53 -23.23 21.52 -0.79
C GLY A 53 -22.90 22.80 -0.03
N ALA A 54 -21.63 23.19 0.03
CA ALA A 54 -21.21 24.49 0.58
C ALA A 54 -21.37 25.63 -0.44
N LEU A 55 -21.42 25.34 -1.73
CA LEU A 55 -21.58 26.34 -2.79
C LEU A 55 -23.04 26.56 -3.21
N LEU A 56 -23.88 25.52 -3.13
CA LEU A 56 -25.27 25.57 -3.59
C LEU A 56 -26.25 25.44 -2.43
N THR A 57 -27.47 25.90 -2.70
CA THR A 57 -28.60 25.97 -1.78
C THR A 57 -29.80 25.21 -2.35
N GLU A 58 -30.86 25.06 -1.55
CA GLU A 58 -32.10 24.39 -1.98
C GLU A 58 -32.76 25.06 -3.19
N GLU A 59 -32.63 26.39 -3.32
CA GLU A 59 -33.13 27.16 -4.47
C GLU A 59 -32.43 26.82 -5.79
N ASP A 60 -31.22 26.24 -5.74
CA ASP A 60 -30.48 25.86 -6.92
C ASP A 60 -31.01 24.58 -7.57
N GLY A 61 -32.10 23.98 -7.05
CA GLY A 61 -32.90 22.95 -7.70
C GLY A 61 -32.18 21.62 -7.93
N LEU A 62 -31.30 21.23 -7.00
CA LEU A 62 -30.66 19.92 -6.99
C LEU A 62 -31.33 19.04 -5.93
N ASP A 63 -31.62 17.78 -6.28
CA ASP A 63 -32.16 16.81 -5.35
C ASP A 63 -31.07 15.87 -4.80
N GLU A 64 -31.42 15.10 -3.77
CA GLU A 64 -30.52 14.15 -3.12
C GLU A 64 -30.01 13.07 -4.11
N LYS A 65 -30.84 12.67 -5.07
CA LYS A 65 -30.50 11.67 -6.10
C LYS A 65 -29.42 12.20 -7.04
N PHE A 66 -29.52 13.46 -7.46
CA PHE A 66 -28.52 14.12 -8.28
C PHE A 66 -27.16 14.12 -7.56
N ILE A 67 -27.14 14.54 -6.29
CA ILE A 67 -25.90 14.57 -5.49
C ILE A 67 -25.31 13.16 -5.37
N ALA A 68 -26.13 12.16 -5.06
CA ALA A 68 -25.68 10.77 -4.93
C ALA A 68 -25.08 10.24 -6.24
N ASN A 69 -25.69 10.55 -7.39
CA ASN A 69 -25.21 10.13 -8.70
C ASN A 69 -23.94 10.86 -9.13
N LEU A 70 -23.87 12.18 -8.94
CA LEU A 70 -22.67 12.97 -9.24
C LEU A 70 -21.48 12.51 -8.39
N CYS A 71 -21.71 12.16 -7.12
CA CYS A 71 -20.64 11.73 -6.23
C CYS A 71 -20.13 10.33 -6.55
N ARG A 72 -20.84 9.51 -7.34
CA ARG A 72 -20.32 8.23 -7.88
C ARG A 72 -19.34 8.41 -9.03
N TRP A 73 -19.31 9.59 -9.66
CA TRP A 73 -18.46 9.82 -10.82
C TRP A 73 -16.97 9.68 -10.46
N GLU A 74 -16.25 8.95 -11.31
CA GLU A 74 -14.80 8.85 -11.33
C GLU A 74 -14.28 9.10 -12.75
N VAL A 75 -13.10 9.72 -12.86
CA VAL A 75 -12.51 10.11 -14.15
C VAL A 75 -12.22 8.90 -15.06
N HIS A 76 -11.98 7.73 -14.46
CA HIS A 76 -11.54 6.52 -15.16
C HIS A 76 -12.67 5.60 -15.59
N ASP A 77 -13.92 5.90 -15.23
CA ASP A 77 -15.02 4.96 -15.43
C ASP A 77 -15.51 4.93 -16.88
N GLY A 78 -15.03 5.82 -17.76
CA GLY A 78 -15.45 5.90 -19.16
C GLY A 78 -16.92 6.26 -19.35
N ASP A 79 -17.66 6.47 -18.25
CA ASP A 79 -19.09 6.78 -18.20
C ASP A 79 -19.34 8.23 -18.63
N PRO A 80 -20.05 8.47 -19.75
CA PRO A 80 -20.46 9.80 -20.16
C PRO A 80 -21.41 10.46 -19.16
N GLY A 81 -22.17 9.67 -18.39
CA GLY A 81 -23.20 10.14 -17.45
C GLY A 81 -22.62 11.02 -16.35
N GLY A 82 -21.52 10.61 -15.73
CA GLY A 82 -20.89 11.42 -14.68
C GLY A 82 -20.31 12.75 -15.18
N ARG A 83 -19.80 12.81 -16.41
CA ARG A 83 -19.37 14.08 -17.03
C ARG A 83 -20.54 15.03 -17.26
N TYR A 84 -21.68 14.49 -17.70
CA TYR A 84 -22.91 15.26 -17.88
C TYR A 84 -23.40 15.85 -16.55
N LEU A 85 -23.45 15.04 -15.48
CA LEU A 85 -23.83 15.51 -14.14
C LEU A 85 -22.86 16.59 -13.63
N LEU A 86 -21.55 16.44 -13.87
CA LEU A 86 -20.56 17.45 -13.47
C LEU A 86 -20.79 18.78 -14.18
N GLU A 87 -21.14 18.77 -15.47
CA GLU A 87 -21.43 20.00 -16.21
C GLU A 87 -22.76 20.64 -15.79
N GLN A 88 -23.75 19.85 -15.40
CA GLN A 88 -24.97 20.36 -14.79
C GLN A 88 -24.67 21.07 -13.45
N ALA A 89 -23.82 20.47 -12.60
CA ALA A 89 -23.40 21.09 -11.34
C ALA A 89 -22.64 22.40 -11.58
N ARG A 90 -21.69 22.43 -12.53
CA ARG A 90 -20.98 23.65 -12.96
C ARG A 90 -21.94 24.73 -13.44
N THR A 91 -22.97 24.36 -14.18
CA THR A 91 -23.98 25.30 -14.68
C THR A 91 -24.75 25.94 -13.53
N ARG A 92 -25.16 25.17 -12.52
CA ARG A 92 -25.82 25.73 -11.32
C ARG A 92 -24.88 26.67 -10.55
N ILE A 93 -23.62 26.30 -10.39
CA ILE A 93 -22.60 27.16 -9.76
C ILE A 93 -22.42 28.47 -10.55
N ARG A 94 -22.31 28.40 -11.88
CA ARG A 94 -22.19 29.60 -12.73
C ARG A 94 -23.42 30.49 -12.63
N ASN A 95 -24.63 29.93 -12.63
CA ASN A 95 -25.87 30.69 -12.53
C ASN A 95 -25.97 31.44 -11.20
N ARG A 96 -25.54 30.81 -10.10
CA ARG A 96 -25.57 31.42 -8.77
C ARG A 96 -24.54 32.53 -8.60
N TYR A 97 -23.32 32.31 -9.06
CA TYR A 97 -22.19 33.21 -8.74
C TYR A 97 -21.80 34.16 -9.87
N GLY A 98 -22.19 33.90 -11.12
CA GLY A 98 -21.82 34.66 -12.32
C GLY A 98 -20.33 34.58 -12.71
N ARG A 99 -19.48 34.08 -11.82
CA ARG A 99 -18.03 33.87 -11.97
C ARG A 99 -17.60 32.64 -11.16
N PRO A 100 -16.42 32.06 -11.41
CA PRO A 100 -15.88 30.99 -10.57
C PRO A 100 -15.84 31.42 -9.09
N PRO A 101 -16.54 30.74 -8.16
CA PRO A 101 -16.43 31.05 -6.75
C PRO A 101 -15.04 30.66 -6.23
N ARG A 102 -14.54 31.38 -5.23
CA ARG A 102 -13.24 31.10 -4.61
C ARG A 102 -13.42 30.15 -3.44
N VAL A 103 -12.70 29.03 -3.44
CA VAL A 103 -12.73 28.02 -2.37
C VAL A 103 -11.35 27.95 -1.75
N LEU A 104 -11.26 28.21 -0.44
CA LEU A 104 -10.03 28.06 0.34
C LEU A 104 -10.12 26.79 1.19
N ASP A 105 -9.16 25.91 1.00
CA ASP A 105 -8.87 24.81 1.92
C ASP A 105 -7.58 25.11 2.69
N SER A 106 -7.72 25.53 3.94
CA SER A 106 -6.62 25.90 4.82
C SER A 106 -5.78 24.72 5.30
N PHE A 107 -6.27 23.48 5.12
CA PHE A 107 -5.64 22.25 5.61
C PHE A 107 -5.74 21.14 4.55
N ALA A 108 -5.27 21.46 3.35
CA ALA A 108 -5.60 20.68 2.16
C ALA A 108 -4.99 19.27 2.16
N GLY A 109 -3.86 19.07 2.85
CA GLY A 109 -3.18 17.79 2.97
C GLY A 109 -3.03 17.07 1.61
N GLY A 110 -3.80 16.01 1.41
CA GLY A 110 -3.77 15.18 0.19
C GLY A 110 -4.48 15.77 -1.04
N GLY A 111 -5.11 16.94 -0.92
CA GLY A 111 -5.66 17.71 -2.04
C GLY A 111 -7.07 17.36 -2.50
N SER A 112 -7.83 16.55 -1.76
CA SER A 112 -9.16 16.08 -2.20
C SER A 112 -10.18 17.21 -2.38
N ILE A 113 -10.35 18.08 -1.39
CA ILE A 113 -11.29 19.21 -1.44
C ILE A 113 -10.94 20.20 -2.54
N PRO A 114 -9.70 20.74 -2.63
CA PRO A 114 -9.37 21.68 -3.69
C PRO A 114 -9.42 21.05 -5.09
N LEU A 115 -9.13 19.75 -5.23
CA LEU A 115 -9.30 19.05 -6.51
C LEU A 115 -10.76 19.01 -6.94
N GLU A 116 -11.68 18.66 -6.03
CA GLU A 116 -13.10 18.62 -6.33
C GLU A 116 -13.70 20.02 -6.54
N ALA A 117 -13.18 21.04 -5.85
CA ALA A 117 -13.52 22.43 -6.12
C ALA A 117 -13.14 22.84 -7.56
N LEU A 118 -11.92 22.53 -8.01
CA LEU A 118 -11.50 22.75 -9.40
C LEU A 118 -12.40 22.00 -10.39
N ARG A 119 -12.73 20.73 -10.09
CA ARG A 119 -13.62 19.91 -10.94
C ARG A 119 -15.01 20.51 -11.05
N LEU A 120 -15.54 21.09 -9.97
CA LEU A 120 -16.83 21.79 -9.94
C LEU A 120 -16.79 23.19 -10.57
N GLY A 121 -15.64 23.65 -11.04
CA GLY A 121 -15.49 24.96 -11.71
C GLY A 121 -15.25 26.13 -10.77
N ALA A 122 -14.87 25.86 -9.52
CA ALA A 122 -14.43 26.87 -8.57
C ALA A 122 -12.94 27.19 -8.76
N GLU A 123 -12.54 28.38 -8.32
CA GLU A 123 -11.14 28.78 -8.16
C GLU A 123 -10.65 28.28 -6.79
N ALA A 124 -9.83 27.23 -6.77
CA ALA A 124 -9.39 26.58 -5.55
C ALA A 124 -8.04 27.10 -5.05
N TYR A 125 -7.97 27.43 -3.77
CA TYR A 125 -6.78 27.80 -3.02
C TYR A 125 -6.52 26.73 -1.97
N ALA A 126 -5.33 26.13 -1.99
CA ALA A 126 -4.95 25.08 -1.06
C ALA A 126 -3.73 25.55 -0.26
N VAL A 127 -3.83 25.53 1.07
CA VAL A 127 -2.75 25.90 1.99
C VAL A 127 -2.32 24.67 2.77
N GLU A 128 -1.01 24.53 2.94
CA GLU A 128 -0.41 23.46 3.71
C GLU A 128 1.01 23.82 4.15
N TYR A 129 1.33 23.54 5.41
CA TYR A 129 2.65 23.79 5.98
C TYR A 129 3.59 22.60 5.75
N ASN A 130 3.06 21.39 5.70
CA ASN A 130 3.87 20.20 5.51
C ASN A 130 4.47 20.17 4.08
N PRO A 131 5.82 20.12 3.92
CA PRO A 131 6.46 20.19 2.61
C PRO A 131 6.13 18.99 1.70
N VAL A 132 5.87 17.81 2.27
CA VAL A 132 5.45 16.64 1.49
C VAL A 132 4.05 16.86 0.93
N ALA A 133 3.13 17.36 1.76
CA ALA A 133 1.77 17.68 1.31
C ALA A 133 1.74 18.84 0.32
N TYR A 134 2.61 19.85 0.48
CA TYR A 134 2.78 20.90 -0.51
C TYR A 134 3.13 20.32 -1.90
N LEU A 135 4.14 19.45 -1.97
CA LEU A 135 4.52 18.80 -3.25
C LEU A 135 3.39 17.95 -3.83
N VAL A 136 2.67 17.25 -2.97
CA VAL A 136 1.46 16.51 -3.30
C VAL A 136 0.38 17.40 -3.93
N LEU A 137 0.12 18.58 -3.34
CA LEU A 137 -0.84 19.55 -3.86
C LEU A 137 -0.41 20.07 -5.22
N LYS A 138 0.88 20.41 -5.38
CA LYS A 138 1.44 20.82 -6.68
C LYS A 138 1.24 19.73 -7.74
N ALA A 139 1.56 18.49 -7.41
CA ALA A 139 1.39 17.35 -8.31
C ALA A 139 -0.08 17.01 -8.62
N THR A 140 -1.01 17.32 -7.71
CA THR A 140 -2.44 17.00 -7.86
C THR A 140 -3.20 18.12 -8.58
N LEU A 141 -2.90 19.37 -8.24
CA LEU A 141 -3.70 20.54 -8.64
C LEU A 141 -3.03 21.33 -9.76
N GLU A 142 -1.72 21.60 -9.67
CA GLU A 142 -1.06 22.56 -10.56
C GLU A 142 -0.36 21.90 -11.75
N TYR A 143 0.50 20.92 -11.51
CA TYR A 143 1.34 20.32 -12.55
C TYR A 143 0.54 19.66 -13.67
N PRO A 144 -0.56 18.92 -13.42
CA PRO A 144 -1.37 18.36 -14.49
C PRO A 144 -1.99 19.45 -15.39
N GLN A 145 -2.43 20.56 -14.81
CA GLN A 145 -3.00 21.69 -15.55
C GLN A 145 -1.92 22.45 -16.34
N ARG A 146 -0.75 22.68 -15.72
CA ARG A 146 0.34 23.45 -16.31
C ARG A 146 1.06 22.72 -17.44
N TYR A 147 1.28 21.42 -17.29
CA TYR A 147 2.14 20.65 -18.18
C TYR A 147 1.38 19.62 -19.03
N GLY A 148 0.13 19.28 -18.68
CA GLY A 148 -0.71 18.36 -19.44
C GLY A 148 -0.02 17.04 -19.76
N HIS A 149 -0.17 16.59 -21.01
CA HIS A 149 0.41 15.32 -21.48
C HIS A 149 1.95 15.29 -21.44
N ARG A 150 2.65 16.44 -21.44
CA ARG A 150 4.11 16.47 -21.32
C ARG A 150 4.58 15.95 -19.97
N LEU A 151 3.79 16.17 -18.91
CA LEU A 151 4.09 15.62 -17.59
C LEU A 151 4.06 14.09 -17.59
N VAL A 152 3.09 13.49 -18.28
CA VAL A 152 2.97 12.03 -18.39
C VAL A 152 4.23 11.46 -19.04
N GLN A 153 4.68 12.07 -20.14
CA GLN A 153 5.90 11.64 -20.82
C GLN A 153 7.14 11.85 -19.94
N ALA A 154 7.26 12.99 -19.26
CA ALA A 154 8.38 13.26 -18.37
C ALA A 154 8.44 12.27 -17.19
N VAL A 155 7.32 12.01 -16.52
CA VAL A 155 7.23 11.03 -15.42
C VAL A 155 7.63 9.65 -15.91
N LYS A 156 7.19 9.24 -17.11
CA LYS A 156 7.59 7.97 -17.70
C LYS A 156 9.09 7.91 -17.96
N THR A 157 9.64 8.90 -18.66
CA THR A 157 11.07 8.96 -19.01
C THR A 157 11.97 8.95 -17.77
N TRP A 158 11.68 9.80 -16.78
CA TRP A 158 12.48 9.84 -15.55
C TRP A 158 12.27 8.60 -14.68
N GLY A 159 11.05 8.04 -14.66
CA GLY A 159 10.76 6.79 -13.97
C GLY A 159 11.52 5.60 -14.56
N GLU A 160 11.59 5.50 -15.89
CA GLU A 160 12.39 4.50 -16.61
C GLU A 160 13.88 4.71 -16.33
N TRP A 161 14.38 5.95 -16.37
CA TRP A 161 15.76 6.26 -16.03
C TRP A 161 16.14 5.84 -14.60
N VAL A 162 15.30 6.17 -13.59
CA VAL A 162 15.54 5.74 -12.20
C VAL A 162 15.52 4.22 -12.10
N LEU A 163 14.58 3.56 -12.77
CA LEU A 163 14.46 2.11 -12.76
C LEU A 163 15.70 1.44 -13.34
N ASP A 164 16.23 1.95 -14.46
CA ASP A 164 17.41 1.39 -15.10
C ASP A 164 18.66 1.59 -14.24
N ARG A 165 18.85 2.78 -13.64
CA ARG A 165 19.94 3.01 -12.68
C ARG A 165 19.84 2.12 -11.44
N ALA A 166 18.64 1.97 -10.89
CA ALA A 166 18.42 1.08 -9.75
C ALA A 166 18.71 -0.38 -10.11
N ARG A 167 18.38 -0.82 -11.34
CA ARG A 167 18.72 -2.18 -11.81
C ARG A 167 20.22 -2.38 -11.90
N GLU A 168 20.95 -1.43 -12.48
CA GLU A 168 22.41 -1.48 -12.59
C GLU A 168 23.07 -1.56 -11.21
N GLU A 169 22.71 -0.66 -10.30
CA GLU A 169 23.28 -0.59 -8.95
C GLU A 169 22.96 -1.84 -8.11
N LEU A 170 21.76 -2.40 -8.28
CA LEU A 170 21.28 -3.52 -7.47
C LEU A 170 21.56 -4.90 -8.10
N ALA A 171 22.03 -4.97 -9.35
CA ALA A 171 22.19 -6.22 -10.10
C ALA A 171 22.99 -7.28 -9.33
N ALA A 172 24.07 -6.88 -8.64
CA ALA A 172 24.92 -7.78 -7.87
C ALA A 172 24.18 -8.47 -6.70
N PHE A 173 23.11 -7.87 -6.18
CA PHE A 173 22.32 -8.39 -5.07
C PHE A 173 21.14 -9.25 -5.51
N TYR A 174 20.75 -9.21 -6.80
CA TYR A 174 19.63 -9.95 -7.37
C TYR A 174 20.06 -10.73 -8.63
N PRO A 175 21.03 -11.66 -8.51
CA PRO A 175 21.56 -12.38 -9.66
C PRO A 175 20.47 -13.25 -10.29
N GLU A 176 20.31 -13.14 -11.62
CA GLU A 176 19.43 -14.01 -12.38
C GLU A 176 20.00 -15.44 -12.40
N ALA A 177 19.11 -16.42 -12.19
CA ALA A 177 19.44 -17.83 -12.23
C ALA A 177 18.33 -18.56 -13.00
N ASP A 178 18.70 -19.40 -13.96
CA ASP A 178 17.78 -20.23 -14.75
C ASP A 178 16.63 -19.46 -15.42
N GLY A 179 16.90 -18.22 -15.87
CA GLY A 179 15.91 -17.34 -16.49
C GLY A 179 14.88 -16.76 -15.51
N GLU A 180 15.14 -16.84 -14.20
CA GLU A 180 14.36 -16.23 -13.15
C GLU A 180 15.14 -15.13 -12.43
N THR A 181 14.48 -14.00 -12.18
CA THR A 181 15.07 -12.88 -11.42
C THR A 181 14.57 -12.93 -9.97
N PRO A 182 15.46 -12.93 -8.96
CA PRO A 182 15.07 -12.73 -7.57
C PRO A 182 14.38 -11.38 -7.37
N ILE A 183 13.24 -11.39 -6.69
CA ILE A 183 12.49 -10.17 -6.34
C ILE A 183 12.37 -9.97 -4.82
N ALA A 184 12.59 -11.03 -4.04
CA ALA A 184 12.67 -10.93 -2.58
C ALA A 184 13.47 -12.08 -1.99
N TYR A 185 14.14 -11.80 -0.87
CA TYR A 185 14.81 -12.79 -0.04
C TYR A 185 14.08 -12.89 1.29
N ILE A 186 13.74 -14.12 1.72
CA ILE A 186 13.04 -14.36 2.98
C ILE A 186 14.06 -14.80 4.01
N TRP A 187 14.26 -13.96 5.01
CA TRP A 187 15.19 -14.19 6.10
C TRP A 187 14.45 -14.48 7.40
N SER A 188 15.00 -15.37 8.21
CA SER A 188 14.58 -15.61 9.59
C SER A 188 15.58 -14.98 10.55
N ARG A 189 15.07 -14.32 11.59
CA ARG A 189 15.87 -14.08 12.80
C ARG A 189 15.96 -15.38 13.59
N THR A 190 17.10 -15.66 14.19
CA THR A 190 17.32 -16.87 14.97
C THR A 190 17.78 -16.56 16.39
N ILE A 191 17.44 -17.43 17.34
CA ILE A 191 17.97 -17.43 18.70
C ILE A 191 18.50 -18.83 19.06
N ARG A 192 19.29 -18.95 20.12
CA ARG A 192 19.68 -20.25 20.67
C ARG A 192 18.61 -20.74 21.64
N CYS A 193 18.36 -22.05 21.62
CA CYS A 193 17.48 -22.68 22.60
C CYS A 193 18.11 -22.56 23.99
N PRO A 194 17.39 -22.05 25.00
CA PRO A 194 17.92 -21.91 26.36
C PRO A 194 18.05 -23.24 27.10
N ASN A 195 17.48 -24.34 26.57
CA ASN A 195 17.67 -25.67 27.13
C ASN A 195 19.14 -26.10 26.93
N PRO A 196 19.92 -26.26 28.01
CA PRO A 196 21.35 -26.58 27.91
C PRO A 196 21.65 -27.89 27.19
N ALA A 197 20.73 -28.87 27.27
CA ALA A 197 20.87 -30.14 26.57
C ALA A 197 20.62 -30.03 25.06
N CYS A 198 19.92 -28.97 24.62
CA CYS A 198 19.56 -28.78 23.21
C CYS A 198 20.48 -27.75 22.52
N GLY A 199 20.46 -26.49 22.94
CA GLY A 199 21.24 -25.41 22.31
C GLY A 199 20.95 -25.16 20.81
N ALA A 200 19.87 -25.73 20.27
CA ALA A 200 19.55 -25.63 18.85
C ALA A 200 19.24 -24.20 18.41
N GLU A 201 19.50 -23.92 17.13
CA GLU A 201 19.09 -22.66 16.51
C GLU A 201 17.58 -22.68 16.25
N ILE A 202 16.85 -21.74 16.85
CA ILE A 202 15.41 -21.58 16.70
C ILE A 202 15.16 -20.46 15.69
N PRO A 203 14.68 -20.77 14.46
CA PRO A 203 14.21 -19.74 13.54
C PRO A 203 12.90 -19.15 14.04
N LEU A 204 12.77 -17.83 14.01
CA LEU A 204 11.61 -17.10 14.51
C LEU A 204 10.65 -16.77 13.36
N PHE A 205 9.49 -17.42 13.36
CA PHE A 205 8.42 -17.23 12.39
C PHE A 205 7.06 -17.13 13.08
N ARG A 206 6.24 -16.15 12.68
CA ARG A 206 4.82 -16.10 13.11
C ARG A 206 3.97 -17.15 12.39
N GLN A 207 4.32 -17.43 11.14
CA GLN A 207 3.68 -18.41 10.27
C GLN A 207 4.69 -18.85 9.20
N PHE A 208 4.40 -19.95 8.53
CA PHE A 208 5.20 -20.51 7.45
C PHE A 208 4.59 -20.33 6.06
N TRP A 209 3.40 -19.71 5.95
CA TRP A 209 2.81 -19.37 4.64
C TRP A 209 3.69 -18.41 3.84
N LEU A 210 4.05 -18.81 2.62
CA LEU A 210 4.71 -17.97 1.62
C LEU A 210 3.68 -17.35 0.66
N ALA A 211 2.68 -18.14 0.25
CA ALA A 211 1.52 -17.68 -0.51
C ALA A 211 0.25 -18.40 -0.04
N ARG A 212 -0.84 -17.63 0.16
CA ARG A 212 -2.14 -18.16 0.62
C ARG A 212 -3.31 -17.57 -0.19
N LYS A 213 -3.23 -17.71 -1.52
CA LYS A 213 -4.30 -17.32 -2.45
C LYS A 213 -5.11 -18.57 -2.84
N ALA A 214 -6.36 -18.37 -3.29
CA ALA A 214 -7.23 -19.48 -3.71
C ALA A 214 -6.60 -20.34 -4.81
N ASN A 215 -5.87 -19.71 -5.74
CA ASN A 215 -5.19 -20.34 -6.87
C ASN A 215 -3.70 -20.64 -6.63
N LYS A 216 -3.13 -20.26 -5.48
CA LYS A 216 -1.72 -20.53 -5.17
C LYS A 216 -1.49 -20.62 -3.67
N ARG A 217 -1.15 -21.83 -3.21
CA ARG A 217 -0.80 -22.15 -1.82
C ARG A 217 0.59 -22.73 -1.75
N VAL A 218 1.49 -22.01 -1.08
CA VAL A 218 2.92 -22.34 -0.94
C VAL A 218 3.33 -22.06 0.50
N ALA A 219 4.07 -22.96 1.14
CA ALA A 219 4.64 -22.72 2.47
C ALA A 219 6.03 -23.29 2.64
N LEU A 220 6.66 -22.82 3.72
CA LEU A 220 7.98 -23.19 4.18
C LEU A 220 7.87 -24.28 5.25
N LYS A 221 8.04 -25.55 4.88
CA LYS A 221 7.99 -26.67 5.82
C LYS A 221 9.28 -26.74 6.63
N PRO A 222 9.23 -26.60 7.97
CA PRO A 222 10.42 -26.79 8.81
C PRO A 222 10.83 -28.26 8.87
N LEU A 223 12.14 -28.50 8.81
CA LEU A 223 12.80 -29.80 8.89
C LEU A 223 13.81 -29.75 10.07
N PRO A 224 13.37 -30.02 11.31
CA PRO A 224 14.27 -30.03 12.46
C PRO A 224 15.26 -31.20 12.38
N ASP A 225 16.53 -30.91 12.60
CA ASP A 225 17.62 -31.88 12.68
C ASP A 225 18.26 -31.82 14.08
N PRO A 226 17.98 -32.83 14.94
CA PRO A 226 18.56 -32.90 16.28
C PRO A 226 20.08 -33.10 16.31
N VAL A 227 20.66 -33.70 15.27
CA VAL A 227 22.10 -33.99 15.20
C VAL A 227 22.87 -32.69 14.95
N THR A 228 22.47 -31.93 13.93
CA THR A 228 23.09 -30.63 13.61
C THR A 228 22.57 -29.49 14.49
N ARG A 229 21.51 -29.75 15.28
CA ARG A 229 20.85 -28.77 16.17
C ARG A 229 20.35 -27.54 15.40
N ARG A 230 19.81 -27.77 14.22
CA ARG A 230 19.27 -26.75 13.31
C ARG A 230 17.90 -27.16 12.78
N VAL A 231 17.21 -26.21 12.16
CA VAL A 231 15.93 -26.45 11.49
C VAL A 231 16.07 -25.97 10.06
N ASP A 232 16.17 -26.87 9.10
CA ASP A 232 16.17 -26.50 7.68
C ASP A 232 14.76 -26.38 7.14
N PHE A 233 14.62 -26.03 5.86
CA PHE A 233 13.32 -25.75 5.28
C PHE A 233 13.17 -26.32 3.87
N ALA A 234 12.02 -26.92 3.62
CA ALA A 234 11.59 -27.29 2.28
C ALA A 234 10.42 -26.41 1.84
N ILE A 235 10.31 -26.18 0.53
CA ILE A 235 9.17 -25.46 -0.04
C ILE A 235 8.16 -26.50 -0.50
N VAL A 236 6.93 -26.37 -0.02
CA VAL A 236 5.83 -27.29 -0.36
C VAL A 236 4.66 -26.52 -0.94
N GLU A 237 4.01 -27.10 -1.94
CA GLU A 237 2.88 -26.51 -2.66
C GLU A 237 1.64 -27.41 -2.66
N GLY A 238 0.47 -26.81 -2.81
CA GLY A 238 -0.77 -27.52 -3.10
C GLY A 238 -1.45 -28.17 -1.90
N ARG A 239 -2.14 -29.30 -2.14
CA ARG A 239 -2.98 -30.01 -1.15
C ARG A 239 -2.23 -31.02 -0.29
N HIS A 240 -0.95 -31.26 -0.57
CA HIS A 240 -0.11 -32.27 0.11
C HIS A 240 0.71 -31.66 1.25
N MET A 241 0.08 -30.81 2.07
CA MET A 241 0.72 -30.24 3.25
C MET A 241 0.34 -31.08 4.47
N ASP A 242 1.32 -31.75 5.04
CA ASP A 242 1.21 -32.60 6.23
C ASP A 242 1.42 -31.84 7.54
N PHE A 243 1.43 -30.50 7.50
CA PHE A 243 1.56 -29.62 8.65
C PHE A 243 0.69 -28.37 8.49
N ASP A 244 0.39 -27.68 9.59
CA ASP A 244 -0.34 -26.41 9.60
C ASP A 244 0.64 -25.22 9.47
N PRO A 245 0.70 -24.53 8.31
CA PRO A 245 1.63 -23.42 8.12
C PRO A 245 1.18 -22.13 8.82
N ALA A 246 -0.02 -22.10 9.42
CA ALA A 246 -0.41 -20.99 10.28
C ALA A 246 0.31 -21.04 11.64
N GLN A 247 0.84 -22.20 12.03
CA GLN A 247 1.57 -22.40 13.28
C GLN A 247 3.06 -22.16 13.06
N GLY A 248 3.49 -20.92 13.29
CA GLY A 248 4.91 -20.58 13.33
C GLY A 248 5.58 -20.98 14.65
N THR A 249 6.89 -20.73 14.75
CA THR A 249 7.65 -20.91 16.00
C THR A 249 7.38 -19.83 17.04
N VAL A 250 6.75 -18.71 16.68
CA VAL A 250 6.52 -17.56 17.58
C VAL A 250 5.03 -17.25 17.73
N SER A 251 4.58 -17.15 18.97
CA SER A 251 3.23 -16.68 19.33
C SER A 251 3.27 -15.81 20.58
N ARG A 252 2.69 -14.60 20.48
CA ARG A 252 2.65 -13.61 21.57
C ARG A 252 4.03 -13.34 22.20
N GLY A 253 5.07 -13.34 21.39
CA GLY A 253 6.46 -13.10 21.79
C GLY A 253 7.20 -14.33 22.36
N ASN A 254 6.49 -15.40 22.73
CA ASN A 254 7.12 -16.66 23.10
C ASN A 254 7.52 -17.44 21.84
N ALA A 255 8.62 -18.19 21.92
CA ALA A 255 9.08 -19.07 20.85
C ALA A 255 9.00 -20.54 21.27
N VAL A 256 8.96 -21.47 20.32
CA VAL A 256 9.10 -22.91 20.56
C VAL A 256 10.27 -23.45 19.75
N CYS A 257 11.11 -24.27 20.39
CA CYS A 257 12.19 -24.98 19.72
C CYS A 257 11.62 -26.19 18.97
N LEU A 258 11.74 -26.24 17.65
CA LEU A 258 11.26 -27.37 16.85
C LEU A 258 12.11 -28.64 16.98
N VAL A 259 13.28 -28.57 17.63
CA VAL A 259 14.18 -29.72 17.85
C VAL A 259 13.84 -30.44 19.16
N CYS A 260 13.60 -29.71 20.25
CA CYS A 260 13.35 -30.30 21.58
C CYS A 260 12.00 -29.91 22.20
N ASN A 261 11.14 -29.20 21.47
CA ASN A 261 9.84 -28.70 21.91
C ASN A 261 9.86 -27.78 23.15
N THR A 262 11.04 -27.31 23.57
CA THR A 262 11.15 -26.37 24.69
C THR A 262 10.45 -25.05 24.35
N SER A 263 9.57 -24.60 25.24
CA SER A 263 8.95 -23.28 25.19
C SER A 263 9.93 -22.23 25.72
N VAL A 264 10.19 -21.22 24.91
CA VAL A 264 11.10 -20.11 25.20
C VAL A 264 10.28 -18.86 25.47
N ARG A 265 10.39 -18.34 26.68
CA ARG A 265 9.60 -17.18 27.13
C ARG A 265 10.00 -15.90 26.39
N ALA A 266 9.03 -15.02 26.19
CA ALA A 266 9.21 -13.75 25.50
C ALA A 266 10.35 -12.89 26.08
N ASP A 267 10.56 -12.91 27.40
CA ASP A 267 11.61 -12.11 28.04
C ASP A 267 13.02 -12.57 27.64
N TYR A 268 13.22 -13.88 27.46
CA TYR A 268 14.47 -14.41 26.91
C TYR A 268 14.66 -13.98 25.45
N VAL A 269 13.61 -14.10 24.62
CA VAL A 269 13.67 -13.67 23.21
C VAL A 269 14.03 -12.18 23.10
N LYS A 270 13.43 -11.34 23.96
CA LYS A 270 13.74 -9.91 24.04
C LYS A 270 15.17 -9.65 24.51
N ALA A 271 15.65 -10.37 25.52
CA ALA A 271 17.00 -10.24 26.03
C ALA A 271 18.05 -10.60 24.96
N GLU A 272 17.83 -11.67 24.19
CA GLU A 272 18.69 -12.03 23.04
C GLU A 272 18.70 -10.93 21.97
N ALA A 273 17.55 -10.30 21.69
CA ALA A 273 17.46 -9.18 20.76
C ALA A 273 18.23 -7.95 21.25
N GLN A 274 18.00 -7.54 22.51
CA GLN A 274 18.63 -6.37 23.12
C GLN A 274 20.14 -6.52 23.25
N ALA A 275 20.61 -7.73 23.50
CA ALA A 275 22.03 -8.04 23.57
C ALA A 275 22.69 -8.26 22.19
N GLY A 276 21.95 -8.12 21.09
CA GLY A 276 22.50 -8.30 19.74
C GLY A 276 22.89 -9.74 19.39
N ARG A 277 22.38 -10.74 20.12
CA ARG A 277 22.69 -12.16 19.93
C ARG A 277 21.80 -12.88 18.91
N MET A 278 20.88 -12.17 18.28
CA MET A 278 20.05 -12.75 17.22
C MET A 278 20.85 -13.00 15.95
N GLY A 279 20.76 -14.23 15.44
CA GLY A 279 21.28 -14.58 14.13
C GLY A 279 20.31 -14.21 13.00
N HIS A 280 20.79 -14.31 11.76
CA HIS A 280 19.99 -14.12 10.55
C HIS A 280 20.29 -15.27 9.59
N ARG A 281 19.25 -15.87 8.99
CA ARG A 281 19.40 -16.96 8.03
C ARG A 281 18.45 -16.82 6.85
N LEU A 282 18.98 -16.96 5.64
CA LEU A 282 18.18 -16.99 4.42
C LEU A 282 17.46 -18.34 4.34
N VAL A 283 16.14 -18.32 4.21
CA VAL A 283 15.33 -19.56 4.20
C VAL A 283 14.68 -19.84 2.85
N ALA A 284 14.37 -18.80 2.08
CA ALA A 284 13.76 -18.94 0.76
C ALA A 284 14.05 -17.70 -0.09
N VAL A 285 14.04 -17.90 -1.40
CA VAL A 285 14.11 -16.80 -2.37
C VAL A 285 12.82 -16.79 -3.16
N VAL A 286 12.33 -15.59 -3.45
CA VAL A 286 11.16 -15.38 -4.29
C VAL A 286 11.65 -14.86 -5.62
N THR A 287 11.33 -15.57 -6.68
CA THR A 287 11.75 -15.25 -8.05
C THR A 287 10.54 -14.98 -8.94
N THR A 288 10.78 -14.40 -10.11
CA THR A 288 9.76 -14.22 -11.15
C THR A 288 10.37 -14.52 -12.52
N ARG A 289 9.55 -14.99 -13.46
CA ARG A 289 9.93 -15.13 -14.87
C ARG A 289 9.45 -13.92 -15.65
N GLY A 290 10.35 -13.29 -16.40
CA GLY A 290 10.05 -12.13 -17.25
C GLY A 290 9.63 -10.88 -16.44
N LYS A 291 8.83 -10.00 -17.06
CA LYS A 291 8.35 -8.73 -16.47
C LYS A 291 7.27 -8.91 -15.39
N GLY A 292 7.46 -9.85 -14.46
CA GLY A 292 6.64 -9.97 -13.24
C GLY A 292 5.40 -10.87 -13.31
N GLN A 293 5.30 -11.80 -14.28
CA GLN A 293 4.19 -12.75 -14.32
C GLN A 293 4.47 -13.97 -13.43
N GLY A 294 3.80 -14.00 -12.28
CA GLY A 294 3.90 -15.11 -11.32
C GLY A 294 5.12 -15.02 -10.40
N ARG A 295 4.96 -15.51 -9.17
CA ARG A 295 6.05 -15.61 -8.17
C ARG A 295 6.41 -17.07 -7.97
N ASN A 296 7.66 -17.44 -8.14
CA ASN A 296 8.19 -18.76 -7.85
C ASN A 296 8.97 -18.72 -6.54
N TYR A 297 9.12 -19.88 -5.90
CA TYR A 297 9.75 -20.01 -4.60
C TYR A 297 10.80 -21.14 -4.68
N PRO A 298 11.98 -20.89 -5.25
CA PRO A 298 13.09 -21.84 -5.16
C PRO A 298 13.63 -21.93 -3.73
N SER A 299 14.14 -23.11 -3.36
CA SER A 299 14.82 -23.31 -2.07
C SER A 299 16.12 -22.51 -2.04
N SER A 300 16.54 -22.06 -0.86
CA SER A 300 17.77 -21.27 -0.69
C SER A 300 19.04 -22.03 -1.11
N HIS A 301 19.00 -23.36 -1.15
CA HIS A 301 20.12 -24.21 -1.56
C HIS A 301 20.44 -24.12 -3.07
N LEU A 302 19.50 -23.66 -3.90
CA LEU A 302 19.69 -23.53 -5.34
C LEU A 302 20.54 -22.30 -5.73
N LEU A 303 20.62 -21.29 -4.86
CA LEU A 303 21.54 -20.17 -5.02
C LEU A 303 22.81 -20.52 -4.24
N GLY A 304 23.69 -21.26 -4.91
CA GLY A 304 24.84 -21.94 -4.32
C GLY A 304 25.59 -21.17 -3.24
N ASN A 305 26.10 -21.91 -2.25
CA ASN A 305 26.99 -21.47 -1.18
C ASN A 305 27.85 -20.25 -1.58
N ARG A 306 27.40 -19.04 -1.21
CA ARG A 306 28.26 -17.87 -1.10
C ARG A 306 28.35 -17.46 0.36
N PRO A 307 29.56 -17.15 0.85
CA PRO A 307 29.82 -17.01 2.26
C PRO A 307 29.09 -15.79 2.83
N SER A 308 28.72 -15.91 4.09
CA SER A 308 28.13 -14.92 5.01
C SER A 308 28.90 -13.59 5.15
N GLY A 309 29.84 -13.26 4.26
CA GLY A 309 30.76 -12.13 4.37
C GLY A 309 30.40 -10.86 3.60
N ALA A 310 29.42 -10.85 2.69
CA ALA A 310 29.17 -9.68 1.83
C ALA A 310 28.22 -8.62 2.42
N CYS A 311 27.48 -8.93 3.51
CA CYS A 311 26.53 -8.00 4.14
C CYS A 311 26.89 -7.65 5.59
N GLY A 312 28.15 -7.87 6.00
CA GLY A 312 28.68 -7.49 7.33
C GLY A 312 29.27 -6.07 7.38
N GLY A 313 28.96 -5.21 6.41
CA GLY A 313 29.41 -3.82 6.40
C GLY A 313 28.51 -2.92 7.23
N ASN A 314 28.92 -2.65 8.48
CA ASN A 314 28.58 -1.47 9.29
C ASN A 314 27.25 -0.77 8.93
N ALA A 315 26.13 -1.32 9.42
CA ALA A 315 24.94 -0.51 9.67
C ALA A 315 25.14 0.32 10.95
N ARG A 316 26.06 1.29 10.89
CA ARG A 316 26.04 2.50 11.72
C ARG A 316 25.80 3.68 10.78
N ARG A 317 24.54 4.08 10.68
CA ARG A 317 24.06 5.45 10.53
C ARG A 317 22.56 5.44 10.82
#